data_AF-A0A2J6TDP8-F1
#
_entry.id   AF-A0A2J6TDP8-F1
#
_cell.length_a   1.000
_cell.length_b   1.000
_cell.length_c   1.000
_cell.angle_alpha   90.00
_cell.angle_beta   90.00
_cell.angle_gamma   90.00
#
_symmetry.space_group_name_H-M   'P 1'
#
loop_
_entity.id
_entity.type
_entity.pdbx_description
1 polymer ?
#
loop_
_entity_poly.entity_id
_entity_poly.type
_entity_poly.pdbx_seq_one_letter_code
_entity_poly.pdbx_strand_id
1 'polypeptide(L)'
;MATQNTAERAASLISINVVPVAVSPSKDDTNGVATSAPPNGTSTVIFSENGKADGKEIKLPLPPFGTVELLAPWFPKVIEDETHAITFRTKRKRRTVVLWTCFTLAFLVFATNLILSLLAWTRLGTIANGVATIAHEDCALVAKYDTALHVLINILSSLLLGASNLSLQLVVAPTREEVDAAHAKGIWLDIGVPSFRNLRHISRWNLSIWVCLVASSVPIHFLYNSVVFSSTTSNITAWVVAHESYLNDVHWDNSTLNGYSTIQNGTLEWNETAGTTHYFTLVSFIHNNYISNPSTYANVSNYECIKRSMNGLTWRPNTILISSDPVKRFDNSSSVLDFGVSILAGDPSGYQGLCQGTQNYSCKSFNSVPPSAVDNWIFGDYQSSIRYCLVETEGTIKDLTALCYLQCTPSILLAVTLFNGIKCLCILFIIRSRSHSLCTLGDAIHSFLRKPDSATKHLGAVSKYCIEHSDDWHECTSQRIEWQARDVRWFRAASIRRWMFTMIA
;
A
#
# COMPACT_ATOMS: atom_id res chain seq x y z
N MET A 1 -24.55 -22.43 7.44
CA MET A 1 -25.08 -23.76 7.07
C MET A 1 -26.50 -23.53 6.57
N ALA A 2 -26.85 -24.01 5.37
CA ALA A 2 -28.04 -23.68 4.55
C ALA A 2 -27.90 -22.50 3.56
N THR A 3 -27.09 -22.68 2.50
CA THR A 3 -27.31 -22.13 1.13
C THR A 3 -26.35 -22.77 0.10
N GLN A 4 -25.92 -24.01 0.32
CA GLN A 4 -24.87 -24.66 -0.50
C GLN A 4 -25.42 -25.61 -1.60
N ASN A 5 -26.74 -25.81 -1.70
CA ASN A 5 -27.34 -26.88 -2.53
C ASN A 5 -28.06 -26.44 -3.82
N THR A 6 -27.88 -25.20 -4.30
CA THR A 6 -28.49 -24.76 -5.57
C THR A 6 -27.50 -24.23 -6.61
N ALA A 7 -26.20 -24.28 -6.33
CA ALA A 7 -25.16 -23.83 -7.26
C ALA A 7 -24.47 -24.95 -8.05
N GLU A 8 -24.80 -26.23 -7.81
CA GLU A 8 -24.13 -27.38 -8.45
C GLU A 8 -24.76 -27.88 -9.76
N ARG A 9 -25.81 -27.23 -10.28
CA ARG A 9 -26.37 -27.58 -11.59
C ARG A 9 -26.19 -26.44 -12.59
N ALA A 10 -25.47 -26.75 -13.67
CA ALA A 10 -25.12 -25.91 -14.82
C ALA A 10 -23.80 -25.11 -14.70
N ALA A 11 -22.67 -25.82 -14.62
CA ALA A 11 -21.34 -25.24 -14.77
C ALA A 11 -20.55 -25.94 -15.89
N SER A 12 -21.02 -25.81 -17.13
CA SER A 12 -20.19 -26.04 -18.32
C SER A 12 -20.06 -24.71 -19.07
N LEU A 13 -18.86 -24.13 -19.06
CA LEU A 13 -18.48 -23.15 -20.08
C LEU A 13 -18.12 -23.95 -21.33
N ILE A 14 -18.86 -23.70 -22.41
CA ILE A 14 -18.66 -24.28 -23.72
C ILE A 14 -17.47 -23.56 -24.37
N SER A 15 -16.30 -24.21 -24.52
CA SER A 15 -15.21 -23.63 -25.34
C SER A 15 -15.31 -24.07 -26.79
N ILE A 16 -15.11 -23.10 -27.68
CA ILE A 16 -14.89 -23.31 -29.11
C ILE A 16 -13.48 -23.86 -29.30
N ASN A 17 -13.31 -24.99 -29.98
CA ASN A 17 -11.99 -25.49 -30.36
C ASN A 17 -11.95 -25.97 -31.82
N VAL A 18 -10.80 -25.74 -32.45
CA VAL A 18 -10.60 -25.69 -33.91
C VAL A 18 -10.08 -27.02 -34.44
N VAL A 19 -10.70 -27.55 -35.50
CA VAL A 19 -10.11 -28.60 -36.35
C VAL A 19 -10.10 -28.08 -37.79
N PRO A 20 -8.93 -27.88 -38.42
CA PRO A 20 -8.88 -27.50 -39.84
C PRO A 20 -9.31 -28.69 -40.70
N VAL A 21 -10.22 -28.45 -41.64
CA VAL A 21 -10.58 -29.43 -42.68
C VAL A 21 -9.53 -29.37 -43.79
N ALA A 22 -8.89 -30.50 -44.09
CA ALA A 22 -8.12 -30.64 -45.31
C ALA A 22 -9.09 -30.71 -46.50
N VAL A 23 -9.11 -29.67 -47.34
CA VAL A 23 -9.86 -29.70 -48.60
C VAL A 23 -8.99 -30.39 -49.65
N SER A 24 -9.32 -31.63 -50.00
CA SER A 24 -8.80 -32.29 -51.21
C SER A 24 -9.48 -31.72 -52.46
N PRO A 25 -8.75 -31.47 -53.57
CA PRO A 25 -9.28 -30.79 -54.74
C PRO A 25 -10.30 -31.67 -55.50
N SER A 26 -11.31 -31.00 -56.04
CA SER A 26 -12.41 -31.54 -56.84
C SER A 26 -11.92 -32.33 -58.06
N LYS A 27 -12.61 -33.44 -58.35
CA LYS A 27 -12.68 -33.98 -59.71
C LYS A 27 -14.02 -33.62 -60.32
N ASP A 28 -13.94 -33.11 -61.54
CA ASP A 28 -15.04 -32.89 -62.48
C ASP A 28 -15.96 -34.10 -62.59
N ASP A 29 -17.26 -33.84 -62.76
CA ASP A 29 -18.04 -34.53 -63.78
C ASP A 29 -19.25 -33.67 -64.19
N THR A 30 -19.31 -33.42 -65.48
CA THR A 30 -20.39 -32.78 -66.25
C THR A 30 -21.61 -33.69 -66.38
N ASN A 31 -22.83 -33.15 -66.21
CA ASN A 31 -23.98 -33.24 -67.13
C ASN A 31 -25.33 -32.94 -66.44
N GLY A 32 -26.22 -32.24 -67.16
CA GLY A 32 -27.67 -32.43 -67.05
C GLY A 32 -28.52 -31.24 -66.56
N VAL A 33 -29.16 -30.56 -67.51
CA VAL A 33 -30.21 -29.54 -67.32
C VAL A 33 -31.51 -30.17 -66.80
N ALA A 34 -32.16 -29.55 -65.80
CA ALA A 34 -33.63 -29.47 -65.69
C ALA A 34 -34.08 -28.39 -64.69
N THR A 35 -35.02 -27.58 -65.15
CA THR A 35 -35.80 -26.53 -64.48
C THR A 35 -36.77 -27.04 -63.42
N SER A 36 -36.83 -26.41 -62.24
CA SER A 36 -38.08 -26.13 -61.51
C SER A 36 -37.83 -25.25 -60.27
N ALA A 37 -38.59 -24.17 -60.13
CA ALA A 37 -38.79 -23.43 -58.87
C ALA A 37 -40.17 -23.82 -58.27
N PRO A 38 -40.53 -23.34 -57.07
CA PRO A 38 -40.28 -23.91 -55.73
C PRO A 38 -41.56 -24.56 -55.14
N PRO A 39 -41.55 -24.98 -53.85
CA PRO A 39 -42.59 -24.41 -53.01
C PRO A 39 -42.09 -23.89 -51.65
N ASN A 40 -42.65 -22.75 -51.28
CA ASN A 40 -42.79 -22.27 -49.91
C ASN A 40 -43.36 -23.37 -49.03
N GLY A 41 -42.70 -23.67 -47.91
CA GLY A 41 -43.18 -24.63 -46.93
C GLY A 41 -42.39 -24.52 -45.63
N THR A 42 -42.84 -23.64 -44.76
CA THR A 42 -42.48 -23.60 -43.33
C THR A 42 -42.75 -24.99 -42.74
N SER A 43 -41.72 -25.80 -42.54
CA SER A 43 -41.84 -27.08 -41.84
C SER A 43 -41.67 -26.84 -40.35
N THR A 44 -42.79 -26.60 -39.68
CA THR A 44 -42.90 -26.58 -38.22
C THR A 44 -42.69 -28.01 -37.71
N VAL A 45 -41.53 -28.31 -37.15
CA VAL A 45 -41.31 -29.58 -36.43
C VAL A 45 -41.88 -29.42 -35.02
N ILE A 46 -43.02 -30.06 -34.78
CA ILE A 46 -43.65 -30.18 -33.46
C ILE A 46 -42.86 -31.23 -32.66
N PHE A 47 -42.28 -30.83 -31.53
CA PHE A 47 -41.71 -31.78 -30.57
C PHE A 47 -42.85 -32.41 -29.75
N SER A 48 -43.09 -33.71 -29.94
CA SER A 48 -43.90 -34.51 -29.02
C SER A 48 -42.97 -35.18 -28.01
N GLU A 49 -43.16 -34.86 -26.73
CA GLU A 49 -42.65 -35.70 -25.63
C GLU A 49 -43.39 -37.05 -25.64
N ASN A 50 -42.65 -38.09 -25.28
CA ASN A 50 -43.05 -39.49 -25.04
C ASN A 50 -43.00 -40.45 -26.23
N GLY A 51 -41.90 -41.21 -26.27
CA GLY A 51 -41.78 -42.45 -27.03
C GLY A 51 -40.43 -43.12 -26.78
N LYS A 52 -40.39 -44.07 -25.83
CA LYS A 52 -39.29 -45.05 -25.74
C LYS A 52 -39.46 -46.06 -26.87
N ALA A 53 -38.50 -46.12 -27.78
CA ALA A 53 -38.26 -47.28 -28.63
C ALA A 53 -36.76 -47.40 -28.94
N ASP A 54 -36.19 -48.56 -28.61
CA ASP A 54 -34.93 -49.16 -29.04
C ASP A 54 -33.67 -48.29 -29.16
N GLY A 55 -32.88 -48.30 -28.08
CA GLY A 55 -31.54 -48.95 -28.10
C GLY A 55 -30.43 -48.40 -29.00
N LYS A 56 -30.64 -47.34 -29.78
CA LYS A 56 -29.58 -46.56 -30.42
C LYS A 56 -29.84 -45.10 -30.16
N GLU A 57 -29.05 -44.52 -29.26
CA GLU A 57 -28.94 -43.08 -29.13
C GLU A 57 -28.41 -42.54 -30.47
N ILE A 58 -29.33 -42.15 -31.37
CA ILE A 58 -28.98 -41.37 -32.55
C ILE A 58 -28.57 -40.02 -32.00
N LYS A 59 -27.27 -39.87 -31.69
CA LYS A 59 -26.68 -38.55 -31.50
C LYS A 59 -26.82 -37.84 -32.84
N LEU A 60 -27.88 -37.05 -33.00
CA LEU A 60 -27.96 -36.12 -34.10
C LEU A 60 -26.64 -35.34 -34.11
N PRO A 61 -25.99 -35.21 -35.28
CA PRO A 61 -24.79 -34.39 -35.39
C PRO A 61 -25.16 -32.99 -34.87
N LEU A 62 -24.39 -32.53 -33.90
CA LEU A 62 -24.56 -31.19 -33.36
C LEU A 62 -24.52 -30.21 -34.53
N PRO A 63 -25.42 -29.21 -34.56
CA PRO A 63 -25.42 -28.25 -35.65
C PRO A 63 -24.02 -27.62 -35.77
N PRO A 64 -23.53 -27.37 -36.99
CA PRO A 64 -22.16 -26.88 -37.22
C PRO A 64 -21.89 -25.54 -36.53
N PHE A 65 -22.97 -24.81 -36.22
CA PHE A 65 -22.98 -23.57 -35.45
C PHE A 65 -23.91 -23.71 -34.25
N GLY A 66 -23.55 -23.07 -33.13
CA GLY A 66 -24.46 -22.94 -32.00
C GLY A 66 -25.74 -22.21 -32.42
N THR A 67 -26.91 -22.78 -32.14
CA THR A 67 -28.19 -22.17 -32.51
C THR A 67 -28.48 -20.95 -31.64
N VAL A 68 -29.33 -20.04 -32.13
CA VAL A 68 -29.76 -18.87 -31.36
C VAL A 68 -30.46 -19.34 -30.07
N GLU A 69 -31.24 -20.42 -30.13
CA GLU A 69 -31.91 -21.03 -28.98
C GLU A 69 -30.91 -21.57 -27.96
N LEU A 70 -29.84 -22.21 -28.42
CA LEU A 70 -28.77 -22.70 -27.55
C LEU A 70 -28.08 -21.54 -26.84
N LEU A 71 -27.79 -20.46 -27.57
CA LEU A 71 -27.00 -19.34 -27.06
C LEU A 71 -27.83 -18.25 -26.36
N ALA A 72 -29.16 -18.28 -26.48
CA ALA A 72 -30.10 -17.33 -25.90
C ALA A 72 -29.98 -17.13 -24.38
N PRO A 73 -29.59 -18.12 -23.54
CA PRO A 73 -29.38 -17.88 -22.12
C PRO A 73 -28.22 -16.93 -21.81
N TRP A 74 -27.25 -16.82 -22.72
CA TRP A 74 -26.01 -16.05 -22.52
C TRP A 74 -25.99 -14.72 -23.28
N PHE A 75 -26.83 -14.55 -24.30
CA PHE A 75 -26.93 -13.31 -25.07
C PHE A 75 -28.29 -12.62 -24.91
N PRO A 76 -28.32 -11.29 -24.75
CA PRO A 76 -29.58 -10.57 -24.75
C PRO A 76 -30.27 -10.74 -26.11
N LYS A 77 -31.59 -11.02 -26.10
CA LYS A 77 -32.39 -11.03 -27.33
C LYS A 77 -32.31 -9.65 -27.98
N VAL A 78 -31.92 -9.60 -29.25
CA VAL A 78 -31.97 -8.38 -30.07
C VAL A 78 -33.43 -8.17 -30.45
N ILE A 79 -34.21 -7.56 -29.56
CA ILE A 79 -35.56 -7.12 -29.86
C ILE A 79 -35.44 -5.64 -30.25
N GLU A 80 -35.89 -5.31 -31.46
CA GLU A 80 -36.10 -3.93 -31.88
C GLU A 80 -37.18 -3.33 -30.96
N ASP A 81 -36.79 -2.30 -30.21
CA ASP A 81 -37.61 -1.58 -29.23
C ASP A 81 -38.22 -2.42 -28.09
N GLU A 82 -37.47 -2.62 -27.01
CA GLU A 82 -38.10 -2.86 -25.70
C GLU A 82 -37.52 -2.03 -24.56
N THR A 83 -38.43 -1.33 -23.90
CA THR A 83 -38.31 -0.75 -22.56
C THR A 83 -37.98 -1.85 -21.55
N HIS A 84 -36.70 -2.15 -21.37
CA HIS A 84 -36.25 -3.10 -20.33
C HIS A 84 -36.86 -2.77 -18.96
N ALA A 85 -37.41 -3.78 -18.28
CA ALA A 85 -37.77 -3.66 -16.87
C ALA A 85 -36.56 -3.19 -16.05
N ILE A 86 -36.69 -2.01 -15.45
CA ILE A 86 -35.62 -1.37 -14.67
C ILE A 86 -35.52 -2.07 -13.31
N THR A 87 -34.86 -3.23 -13.25
CA THR A 87 -34.53 -3.86 -11.97
C THR A 87 -33.26 -3.25 -11.38
N PHE A 88 -33.09 -3.34 -10.06
CA PHE A 88 -31.87 -2.89 -9.37
C PHE A 88 -30.60 -3.54 -9.96
N ARG A 89 -30.67 -4.84 -10.31
CA ARG A 89 -29.55 -5.58 -10.93
C ARG A 89 -29.22 -5.03 -12.32
N THR A 90 -30.22 -4.69 -13.14
CA THR A 90 -29.98 -4.09 -14.47
C THR A 90 -29.43 -2.67 -14.36
N LYS A 91 -29.89 -1.88 -13.37
CA LYS A 91 -29.42 -0.51 -13.12
C LYS A 91 -27.96 -0.48 -12.67
N ARG A 92 -27.55 -1.37 -11.74
CA ARG A 92 -26.16 -1.45 -11.22
C ARG A 92 -25.12 -1.80 -12.30
N LYS A 93 -25.53 -2.50 -13.36
CA LYS A 93 -24.65 -2.89 -14.46
C LYS A 93 -24.38 -1.77 -15.47
N ARG A 94 -25.12 -0.66 -15.41
CA ARG A 94 -24.93 0.46 -16.34
C ARG A 94 -23.58 1.14 -16.07
N ARG A 95 -22.79 1.34 -17.13
CA ARG A 95 -21.50 2.06 -17.09
C ARG A 95 -21.56 3.35 -16.26
N THR A 96 -22.60 4.16 -16.45
CA THR A 96 -22.81 5.41 -15.70
C THR A 96 -22.91 5.17 -14.19
N VAL A 97 -23.67 4.16 -13.75
CA VAL A 97 -23.84 3.86 -12.32
C VAL A 97 -22.53 3.34 -11.71
N VAL A 98 -21.81 2.51 -12.44
CA VAL A 98 -20.49 2.00 -12.03
C VAL A 98 -19.49 3.14 -11.87
N LEU A 99 -19.40 4.04 -12.84
CA LEU A 99 -18.49 5.19 -12.79
C LEU A 99 -18.85 6.16 -11.67
N TRP A 100 -20.14 6.44 -11.45
CA TRP A 100 -20.57 7.26 -10.31
C TRP A 100 -20.25 6.59 -8.98
N THR A 101 -20.36 5.27 -8.88
CA THR A 101 -19.94 4.54 -7.68
C THR A 101 -18.44 4.67 -7.44
N CYS A 102 -17.62 4.53 -8.49
CA CYS A 102 -16.17 4.75 -8.41
C CYS A 102 -15.83 6.17 -8.00
N PHE A 103 -16.52 7.16 -8.59
CA PHE A 103 -16.35 8.57 -8.26
C PHE A 103 -16.70 8.85 -6.80
N THR A 104 -17.85 8.37 -6.32
CA THR A 104 -18.26 8.57 -4.91
C THR A 104 -17.24 7.95 -3.96
N LEU A 105 -16.75 6.73 -4.22
CA LEU A 105 -15.73 6.11 -3.38
C LEU A 105 -14.42 6.92 -3.39
N ALA A 106 -13.93 7.31 -4.57
CA ALA A 106 -12.72 8.12 -4.69
C ALA A 106 -12.88 9.49 -4.02
N PHE A 107 -14.05 10.12 -4.16
CA PHE A 107 -14.37 11.42 -3.57
C PHE A 107 -14.45 11.36 -2.05
N LEU A 108 -15.04 10.30 -1.48
CA LEU A 108 -15.06 10.10 -0.02
C LEU A 108 -13.64 9.97 0.52
N VAL A 109 -12.80 9.14 -0.11
CA VAL A 109 -11.39 9.00 0.29
C VAL A 109 -10.64 10.33 0.15
N PHE A 110 -10.86 11.06 -0.94
CA PHE A 110 -10.30 12.40 -1.14
C PHE A 110 -10.74 13.38 -0.07
N ALA A 111 -12.04 13.44 0.24
CA ALA A 111 -12.61 14.34 1.25
C ALA A 111 -12.06 14.02 2.65
N THR A 112 -11.99 12.74 3.02
CA THR A 112 -11.36 12.32 4.28
C THR A 112 -9.90 12.77 4.35
N ASN A 113 -9.11 12.52 3.30
CA ASN A 113 -7.69 12.90 3.29
C ASN A 113 -7.49 14.43 3.27
N LEU A 114 -8.37 15.15 2.58
CA LEU A 114 -8.36 16.61 2.56
C LEU A 114 -8.67 17.19 3.95
N ILE A 115 -9.71 16.68 4.62
CA ILE A 115 -10.06 17.09 5.99
C ILE A 115 -8.89 16.82 6.92
N LEU A 116 -8.30 15.62 6.87
CA LEU A 116 -7.15 15.27 7.70
C LEU A 116 -5.91 16.13 7.40
N SER A 117 -5.65 16.43 6.12
CA SER A 117 -4.56 17.33 5.70
C SER A 117 -4.76 18.73 6.26
N LEU A 118 -5.97 19.27 6.14
CA LEU A 118 -6.31 20.60 6.65
C LEU A 118 -6.21 20.65 8.17
N LEU A 119 -6.71 19.63 8.87
CA LEU A 119 -6.57 19.54 10.33
C LEU A 119 -5.11 19.45 10.74
N ALA A 120 -4.31 18.62 10.07
CA ALA A 120 -2.88 18.50 10.36
C ALA A 120 -2.15 19.84 10.14
N TRP A 121 -2.44 20.53 9.04
CA TRP A 121 -1.79 21.80 8.71
C TRP A 121 -2.20 22.96 9.62
N THR A 122 -3.47 22.98 10.08
CA THR A 122 -4.02 24.10 10.85
C THR A 122 -3.92 23.92 12.36
N ARG A 123 -3.92 22.69 12.86
CA ARG A 123 -4.00 22.39 14.30
C ARG A 123 -2.72 21.83 14.89
N LEU A 124 -1.91 21.09 14.12
CA LEU A 124 -0.73 20.38 14.64
C LEU A 124 0.56 21.22 14.51
N GLY A 125 0.51 22.48 14.95
CA GLY A 125 1.61 23.44 14.82
C GLY A 125 2.98 22.95 15.33
N THR A 126 4.04 23.55 14.76
CA THR A 126 5.47 23.16 14.78
C THR A 126 5.82 21.89 13.99
N ILE A 127 6.03 22.08 12.69
CA ILE A 127 6.73 21.14 11.81
C ILE A 127 8.23 21.29 12.10
N ALA A 128 8.70 20.81 13.25
CA ALA A 128 10.13 20.58 13.41
C ALA A 128 10.48 19.36 12.54
N ASN A 129 11.35 19.53 11.54
CA ASN A 129 11.84 18.45 10.65
C ASN A 129 10.82 17.72 9.76
N GLY A 130 9.66 18.33 9.48
CA GLY A 130 8.67 17.73 8.55
C GLY A 130 7.62 16.82 9.21
N VAL A 131 7.65 16.70 10.54
CA VAL A 131 6.80 15.78 11.31
C VAL A 131 5.89 16.55 12.25
N ALA A 132 4.65 16.07 12.43
CA ALA A 132 3.66 16.63 13.33
C ALA A 132 3.20 15.57 14.36
N THR A 133 3.11 15.96 15.62
CA THR A 133 2.64 15.08 16.71
C THR A 133 1.11 15.10 16.80
N ILE A 134 0.46 13.96 16.59
CA ILE A 134 -1.00 13.80 16.72
C ILE A 134 -1.41 13.67 18.19
N ALA A 135 -0.71 12.80 18.93
CA ALA A 135 -0.99 12.51 20.33
C ALA A 135 0.29 11.97 21.01
N HIS A 136 0.39 12.16 22.33
CA HIS A 136 1.42 11.56 23.17
C HIS A 136 0.74 10.88 24.36
N GLU A 137 0.90 9.57 24.48
CA GLU A 137 0.19 8.75 25.49
C GLU A 137 1.07 7.55 25.87
N ASP A 138 0.56 6.70 26.76
CA ASP A 138 1.17 5.40 27.05
C ASP A 138 1.42 4.60 25.75
N CYS A 139 2.60 3.98 25.66
CA CYS A 139 3.02 3.22 24.48
C CYS A 139 2.04 2.12 24.06
N ALA A 140 1.36 1.47 25.00
CA ALA A 140 0.34 0.46 24.69
C ALA A 140 -0.90 1.06 24.01
N LEU A 141 -1.27 2.30 24.34
CA LEU A 141 -2.39 2.99 23.72
C LEU A 141 -2.01 3.56 22.35
N VAL A 142 -0.82 4.15 22.23
CA VAL A 142 -0.27 4.63 20.96
C VAL A 142 -0.16 3.49 19.95
N ALA A 143 0.32 2.31 20.36
CA ALA A 143 0.39 1.13 19.48
C ALA A 143 -0.99 0.70 18.95
N LYS A 144 -2.06 0.83 19.76
CA LYS A 144 -3.43 0.56 19.31
C LYS A 144 -3.91 1.60 18.29
N TYR A 145 -3.63 2.87 18.52
CA TYR A 145 -3.99 3.95 17.58
C TYR A 145 -3.24 3.81 16.25
N ASP A 146 -1.94 3.55 16.30
CA ASP A 146 -1.10 3.28 15.13
C ASP A 146 -1.65 2.12 14.30
N THR A 147 -1.92 0.98 14.95
CA THR A 147 -2.52 -0.19 14.30
C THR A 147 -3.89 0.14 13.67
N ALA A 148 -4.77 0.83 14.40
CA ALA A 148 -6.10 1.19 13.90
C ALA A 148 -6.03 2.12 12.68
N LEU A 149 -5.12 3.10 12.69
CA LEU A 149 -4.91 4.01 11.57
C LEU A 149 -4.33 3.28 10.35
N HIS A 150 -3.38 2.36 10.53
CA HIS A 150 -2.87 1.54 9.42
C HIS A 150 -3.93 0.63 8.82
N VAL A 151 -4.82 0.04 9.63
CA VAL A 151 -5.97 -0.72 9.11
C VAL A 151 -6.88 0.18 8.27
N LEU A 152 -7.19 1.39 8.75
CA LEU A 152 -7.99 2.37 8.00
C LEU A 152 -7.31 2.76 6.68
N ILE A 153 -6.03 3.09 6.70
CA ILE A 153 -5.23 3.44 5.52
C ILE A 153 -5.29 2.32 4.48
N ASN A 154 -5.11 1.07 4.90
CA ASN A 154 -5.16 -0.08 3.99
C ASN A 154 -6.55 -0.29 3.38
N ILE A 155 -7.64 -0.08 4.15
CA ILE A 155 -9.01 -0.14 3.62
C ILE A 155 -9.22 0.97 2.58
N LEU A 156 -8.89 2.22 2.92
CA LEU A 156 -9.05 3.36 2.01
C LEU A 156 -8.22 3.19 0.73
N SER A 157 -6.98 2.73 0.87
CA SER A 157 -6.09 2.43 -0.27
C SER A 157 -6.66 1.33 -1.16
N SER A 158 -7.22 0.26 -0.59
CA SER A 158 -7.79 -0.85 -1.35
C SER A 158 -9.05 -0.44 -2.12
N LEU A 159 -9.93 0.34 -1.49
CA LEU A 159 -11.13 0.88 -2.14
C LEU A 159 -10.77 1.80 -3.31
N LEU A 160 -9.78 2.68 -3.11
CA LEU A 160 -9.31 3.59 -4.14
C LEU A 160 -8.65 2.84 -5.30
N LEU A 161 -7.83 1.82 -5.00
CA LEU A 161 -7.23 0.97 -6.03
C LEU A 161 -8.30 0.27 -6.86
N GLY A 162 -9.31 -0.33 -6.21
CA GLY A 162 -10.42 -0.99 -6.90
C GLY A 162 -11.19 -0.04 -7.83
N ALA A 163 -11.53 1.17 -7.36
CA ALA A 163 -12.19 2.18 -8.17
C ALA A 163 -11.32 2.67 -9.34
N SER A 164 -10.01 2.86 -9.09
CA SER A 164 -9.05 3.29 -10.11
C SER A 164 -8.83 2.21 -11.17
N ASN A 165 -8.70 0.93 -10.78
CA ASN A 165 -8.52 -0.19 -11.70
C ASN A 165 -9.76 -0.38 -12.59
N LEU A 166 -10.95 -0.34 -12.01
CA LEU A 166 -12.19 -0.40 -12.79
C LEU A 166 -12.29 0.76 -13.80
N SER A 167 -11.90 1.97 -13.39
CA SER A 167 -11.89 3.14 -14.27
C SER A 167 -10.86 3.00 -15.39
N LEU A 168 -9.67 2.46 -15.11
CA LEU A 168 -8.63 2.15 -16.12
C LEU A 168 -9.16 1.20 -17.19
N GLN A 169 -9.87 0.13 -16.79
CA GLN A 169 -10.45 -0.83 -17.72
C GLN A 169 -11.50 -0.20 -18.63
N LEU A 170 -12.34 0.68 -18.07
CA LEU A 170 -13.38 1.38 -18.83
C LEU A 170 -12.82 2.41 -19.81
N VAL A 171 -11.68 3.02 -19.51
CA VAL A 171 -11.00 3.99 -20.41
C VAL A 171 -10.31 3.33 -21.59
N VAL A 172 -9.79 2.12 -21.37
CA VAL A 172 -9.08 1.32 -22.39
C VAL A 172 -10.04 0.63 -23.37
N ALA A 173 -11.32 0.51 -23.00
CA ALA A 173 -12.35 -0.03 -23.87
C ALA A 173 -12.49 0.83 -25.15
N PRO A 174 -12.35 0.24 -26.34
CA PRO A 174 -12.40 0.98 -27.59
C PRO A 174 -13.85 1.33 -27.96
N THR A 175 -14.06 2.41 -28.73
CA THR A 175 -15.37 2.71 -29.32
C THR A 175 -15.61 1.90 -30.59
N ARG A 176 -16.86 1.90 -31.08
CA ARG A 176 -17.20 1.20 -32.32
C ARG A 176 -16.43 1.75 -33.51
N GLU A 177 -16.23 3.06 -33.55
CA GLU A 177 -15.49 3.77 -34.59
C GLU A 177 -14.00 3.45 -34.55
N GLU A 178 -13.41 3.36 -33.35
CA GLU A 178 -12.00 2.96 -33.17
C GLU A 178 -11.78 1.51 -33.63
N VAL A 179 -12.74 0.62 -33.36
CA VAL A 179 -12.72 -0.76 -33.85
C VAL A 179 -12.85 -0.83 -35.37
N ASP A 180 -13.83 -0.13 -35.97
CA ASP A 180 -14.01 -0.08 -37.44
C ASP A 180 -12.72 0.44 -38.13
N ALA A 181 -12.11 1.49 -37.57
CA ALA A 181 -10.87 2.08 -38.11
C ALA A 181 -9.64 1.16 -37.97
N ALA A 182 -9.59 0.35 -36.90
CA ALA A 182 -8.53 -0.64 -36.72
C ALA A 182 -8.72 -1.84 -37.66
N HIS A 183 -9.94 -2.35 -37.76
CA HIS A 183 -10.29 -3.48 -38.63
C HIS A 183 -10.05 -3.16 -40.10
N ALA A 184 -10.33 -1.93 -40.55
CA ALA A 184 -10.02 -1.48 -41.91
C ALA A 184 -8.51 -1.53 -42.26
N LYS A 185 -7.64 -1.68 -41.26
CA LYS A 185 -6.18 -1.80 -41.40
C LYS A 185 -5.68 -3.22 -41.09
N GLY A 186 -6.57 -4.20 -40.94
CA GLY A 186 -6.20 -5.57 -40.53
C GLY A 186 -5.76 -5.68 -39.07
N ILE A 187 -6.13 -4.73 -38.21
CA ILE A 187 -5.73 -4.72 -36.80
C ILE A 187 -6.92 -5.10 -35.91
N TRP A 188 -6.82 -6.20 -35.16
CA TRP A 188 -7.83 -6.59 -34.18
C TRP A 188 -7.68 -5.78 -32.87
N LEU A 189 -8.76 -5.59 -32.10
CA LEU A 189 -8.72 -4.94 -30.77
C LEU A 189 -9.32 -5.85 -29.69
N ASP A 190 -8.92 -5.66 -28.44
CA ASP A 190 -9.46 -6.42 -27.32
C ASP A 190 -10.72 -5.74 -26.76
N ILE A 191 -11.76 -6.51 -26.49
CA ILE A 191 -13.02 -6.01 -25.91
C ILE A 191 -13.35 -6.80 -24.64
N GLY A 192 -13.78 -6.10 -23.59
CA GLY A 192 -14.19 -6.75 -22.33
C GLY A 192 -13.05 -7.22 -21.44
N VAL A 193 -11.81 -6.85 -21.75
CA VAL A 193 -10.61 -7.21 -20.97
C VAL A 193 -9.63 -6.04 -20.87
N PRO A 194 -8.79 -5.97 -19.82
CA PRO A 194 -7.67 -5.03 -19.78
C PRO A 194 -6.73 -5.26 -20.98
N SER A 195 -6.39 -4.19 -21.73
CA SER A 195 -5.51 -4.31 -22.89
C SER A 195 -4.59 -3.10 -23.10
N PHE A 196 -3.29 -3.31 -22.88
CA PHE A 196 -2.25 -2.33 -23.23
C PHE A 196 -2.12 -2.12 -24.74
N ARG A 197 -2.57 -3.09 -25.54
CA ARG A 197 -2.53 -2.99 -27.00
C ARG A 197 -3.51 -1.93 -27.50
N ASN A 198 -4.69 -1.89 -26.91
CA ASN A 198 -5.70 -0.88 -27.22
C ASN A 198 -5.18 0.54 -26.94
N LEU A 199 -4.26 0.74 -25.99
CA LEU A 199 -3.70 2.06 -25.68
C LEU A 199 -3.09 2.79 -26.89
N ARG A 200 -2.61 2.04 -27.90
CA ARG A 200 -2.06 2.63 -29.14
C ARG A 200 -3.12 3.08 -30.13
N HIS A 201 -4.37 2.67 -29.94
CA HIS A 201 -5.47 2.84 -30.89
C HIS A 201 -6.64 3.65 -30.34
N ILE A 202 -6.71 3.87 -29.02
CA ILE A 202 -7.69 4.75 -28.39
C ILE A 202 -7.33 6.23 -28.56
N SER A 203 -8.31 7.11 -28.36
CA SER A 203 -8.09 8.56 -28.34
C SER A 203 -6.97 9.01 -27.39
N ARG A 204 -6.25 10.07 -27.77
CA ARG A 204 -5.16 10.66 -26.96
C ARG A 204 -5.63 11.09 -25.57
N TRP A 205 -6.88 11.54 -25.44
CA TRP A 205 -7.47 11.90 -24.15
C TRP A 205 -7.62 10.69 -23.23
N ASN A 206 -8.11 9.56 -23.75
CA ASN A 206 -8.22 8.32 -22.98
C ASN A 206 -6.83 7.80 -22.57
N LEU A 207 -5.84 7.89 -23.46
CA LEU A 207 -4.45 7.56 -23.13
C LEU A 207 -3.92 8.43 -21.99
N SER A 208 -4.09 9.76 -22.07
CA SER A 208 -3.65 10.68 -21.01
C SER A 208 -4.30 10.37 -19.67
N ILE A 209 -5.60 10.10 -19.63
CA ILE A 209 -6.32 9.73 -18.41
C ILE A 209 -5.78 8.42 -17.84
N TRP A 210 -5.57 7.42 -18.70
CA TRP A 210 -5.02 6.14 -18.29
C TRP A 210 -3.64 6.30 -17.67
N VAL A 211 -2.75 7.08 -18.30
CA VAL A 211 -1.40 7.39 -17.76
C VAL A 211 -1.51 8.13 -16.43
N CYS A 212 -2.37 9.15 -16.30
CA CYS A 212 -2.58 9.87 -15.05
C CYS A 212 -3.09 8.97 -13.91
N LEU A 213 -4.02 8.06 -14.21
CA LEU A 213 -4.55 7.11 -13.23
C LEU A 213 -3.48 6.11 -12.77
N VAL A 214 -2.64 5.59 -13.66
CA VAL A 214 -1.51 4.71 -13.31
C VAL A 214 -0.44 5.46 -12.51
N ALA A 215 0.00 6.62 -13.00
CA ALA A 215 1.05 7.43 -12.37
C ALA A 215 0.65 7.91 -10.97
N SER A 216 -0.64 8.18 -10.74
CA SER A 216 -1.15 8.54 -9.41
C SER A 216 -1.36 7.33 -8.50
N SER A 217 -1.55 6.10 -9.00
CA SER A 217 -1.75 4.90 -8.15
C SER A 217 -0.47 4.42 -7.49
N VAL A 218 0.64 4.35 -8.24
CA VAL A 218 1.88 3.72 -7.76
C VAL A 218 2.45 4.40 -6.52
N PRO A 219 2.60 5.75 -6.47
CA PRO A 219 3.15 6.42 -5.30
C PRO A 219 2.23 6.32 -4.07
N ILE A 220 0.90 6.34 -4.26
CA ILE A 220 -0.05 6.24 -3.14
C ILE A 220 0.17 4.92 -2.39
N HIS A 221 0.28 3.78 -3.09
CA HIS A 221 0.45 2.48 -2.43
C HIS A 221 1.70 2.40 -1.58
N PHE A 222 2.81 3.01 -2.01
CA PHE A 222 4.05 3.02 -1.26
C PHE A 222 4.05 4.03 -0.12
N LEU A 223 3.56 5.24 -0.36
CA LEU A 223 3.71 6.37 0.56
C LEU A 223 2.62 6.42 1.64
N TYR A 224 1.43 5.89 1.38
CA TYR A 224 0.29 6.09 2.27
C TYR A 224 0.48 5.41 3.64
N ASN A 225 1.19 4.28 3.67
CA ASN A 225 1.57 3.62 4.92
C ASN A 225 2.63 4.36 5.71
N SER A 226 3.28 5.38 5.15
CA SER A 226 4.26 6.21 5.86
C SER A 226 3.69 7.54 6.36
N VAL A 227 2.39 7.78 6.16
CA VAL A 227 1.74 9.01 6.62
C VAL A 227 1.72 9.07 8.14
N VAL A 228 1.41 7.97 8.81
CA VAL A 228 1.34 7.85 10.26
C VAL A 228 2.40 6.86 10.72
N PHE A 229 3.04 7.15 11.83
CA PHE A 229 3.99 6.26 12.47
C PHE A 229 4.06 6.56 13.97
N SER A 230 4.46 5.56 14.75
CA SER A 230 4.78 5.76 16.16
C SER A 230 6.27 6.00 16.35
N SER A 231 6.60 6.81 17.35
CA SER A 231 7.98 7.05 17.79
C SER A 231 8.05 7.02 19.31
N THR A 232 9.24 6.75 19.82
CA THR A 232 9.50 6.68 21.27
C THR A 232 10.53 7.74 21.62
N THR A 233 10.37 8.39 22.78
CA THR A 233 11.36 9.35 23.27
C THR A 233 12.65 8.63 23.64
N SER A 234 13.78 9.25 23.30
CA SER A 234 15.07 8.91 23.89
C SER A 234 15.35 9.87 25.03
N ASN A 235 15.53 9.34 26.24
CA ASN A 235 15.80 10.14 27.43
C ASN A 235 17.30 10.27 27.67
N ILE A 236 17.72 11.50 27.95
CA ILE A 236 19.08 11.87 28.28
C ILE A 236 19.23 11.83 29.81
N THR A 237 20.36 11.32 30.30
CA THR A 237 20.76 11.45 31.71
C THR A 237 22.08 12.18 31.79
N ALA A 238 22.24 12.95 32.86
CA ALA A 238 23.48 13.57 33.23
C ALA A 238 24.18 12.83 34.37
N TRP A 239 25.50 12.88 34.35
CA TRP A 239 26.32 12.33 35.41
C TRP A 239 27.47 13.28 35.75
N VAL A 240 27.82 13.31 37.04
CA VAL A 240 28.95 14.08 37.58
C VAL A 240 29.78 13.14 38.44
N VAL A 241 31.08 13.05 38.18
CA VAL A 241 32.06 12.42 39.07
C VAL A 241 32.68 13.52 39.92
N ALA A 242 32.63 13.37 41.23
CA ALA A 242 33.07 14.40 42.16
C ALA A 242 33.69 13.80 43.43
N HIS A 243 34.50 14.60 44.11
CA HIS A 243 34.91 14.34 45.49
C HIS A 243 33.78 14.69 46.47
N GLU A 244 33.82 14.13 47.68
CA GLU A 244 32.82 14.33 48.75
C GLU A 244 32.56 15.82 49.06
N SER A 245 33.56 16.69 48.86
CA SER A 245 33.43 18.15 49.06
C SER A 245 32.41 18.81 48.14
N TYR A 246 32.04 18.17 47.01
CA TYR A 246 30.97 18.63 46.13
C TYR A 246 29.59 18.64 46.81
N LEU A 247 29.40 17.91 47.92
CA LEU A 247 28.12 17.84 48.62
C LEU A 247 27.96 18.90 49.72
N ASN A 248 29.02 19.64 50.07
CA ASN A 248 29.10 20.47 51.28
C ASN A 248 29.26 21.98 51.03
N ASP A 249 28.86 22.44 49.84
CA ASP A 249 28.87 23.84 49.40
C ASP A 249 30.29 24.48 49.25
N VAL A 250 30.67 24.67 47.98
CA VAL A 250 31.78 25.46 47.41
C VAL A 250 33.24 25.00 47.64
N HIS A 251 33.74 24.18 46.70
CA HIS A 251 35.12 24.26 46.18
C HIS A 251 35.21 23.99 44.66
N TRP A 252 34.10 24.14 43.92
CA TRP A 252 34.12 24.06 42.47
C TRP A 252 33.63 25.41 41.92
N ASP A 253 34.55 26.23 41.41
CA ASP A 253 34.21 27.48 40.71
C ASP A 253 34.36 27.28 39.20
N ASN A 254 33.63 28.06 38.40
CA ASN A 254 33.74 28.09 36.94
C ASN A 254 35.19 28.27 36.46
N SER A 255 36.00 28.96 37.25
CA SER A 255 37.41 29.24 36.99
C SER A 255 38.28 27.99 37.10
N THR A 256 37.91 27.04 37.95
CA THR A 256 38.62 25.76 38.15
C THR A 256 38.32 24.73 37.06
N LEU A 257 37.19 24.88 36.35
CA LEU A 257 36.68 23.94 35.34
C LEU A 257 37.08 24.28 33.89
N ASN A 258 38.09 25.15 33.71
CA ASN A 258 38.58 25.66 32.42
C ASN A 258 39.28 24.59 31.56
N GLY A 259 38.50 23.68 30.98
CA GLY A 259 38.89 22.83 29.86
C GLY A 259 37.98 23.10 28.65
N TYR A 260 38.55 23.73 27.61
CA TYR A 260 38.00 24.07 26.28
C TYR A 260 36.50 24.43 26.17
N SER A 261 36.18 25.72 26.36
CA SER A 261 35.58 26.61 25.35
C SER A 261 35.05 27.90 26.00
N THR A 262 35.35 29.06 25.42
CA THR A 262 34.81 30.37 25.80
C THR A 262 33.29 30.43 25.71
N ILE A 263 32.62 30.83 26.80
CA ILE A 263 31.16 30.92 26.92
C ILE A 263 30.68 32.28 26.39
N GLN A 264 29.80 32.30 25.39
CA GLN A 264 28.88 33.43 25.16
C GLN A 264 27.48 33.08 25.66
N ASN A 265 26.83 34.04 26.32
CA ASN A 265 25.46 33.89 26.81
C ASN A 265 24.46 33.85 25.65
N GLY A 266 23.56 32.86 25.66
CA GLY A 266 22.25 33.00 25.00
C GLY A 266 21.94 32.18 23.75
N THR A 267 22.61 31.05 23.47
CA THR A 267 22.15 30.13 22.41
C THR A 267 22.26 28.65 22.80
N LEU A 268 21.13 27.94 22.71
CA LEU A 268 21.06 26.50 22.56
C LEU A 268 20.81 26.23 21.08
N GLU A 269 21.85 25.94 20.31
CA GLU A 269 21.68 25.41 18.96
C GLU A 269 22.65 24.26 18.74
N TRP A 270 22.09 23.05 18.68
CA TRP A 270 22.77 21.82 18.31
C TRP A 270 22.96 21.86 16.79
N ASN A 271 24.09 22.37 16.32
CA ASN A 271 24.53 22.17 14.95
C ASN A 271 25.73 21.22 14.98
N GLU A 272 25.69 20.17 14.15
CA GLU A 272 26.63 19.04 14.05
C GLU A 272 28.06 19.42 13.60
N THR A 273 28.58 20.55 14.03
CA THR A 273 30.01 20.83 14.01
C THR A 273 30.57 20.51 15.38
N ALA A 274 31.41 19.49 15.44
CA ALA A 274 32.21 19.11 16.60
C ALA A 274 32.65 20.34 17.43
N GLY A 275 32.27 20.40 18.71
CA GLY A 275 32.82 21.38 19.65
C GLY A 275 31.84 21.95 20.68
N THR A 276 31.93 21.44 21.91
CA THR A 276 32.02 22.24 23.16
C THR A 276 31.05 23.42 23.36
N THR A 277 29.93 23.20 24.10
CA THR A 277 29.32 24.16 25.07
C THR A 277 28.03 23.53 25.67
N HIS A 278 27.76 23.73 26.98
CA HIS A 278 26.58 23.28 27.80
C HIS A 278 26.80 22.21 28.89
N TYR A 279 28.02 21.79 29.17
CA TYR A 279 28.23 20.86 30.30
C TYR A 279 28.30 21.52 31.69
N PHE A 280 28.65 22.81 31.77
CA PHE A 280 28.81 23.50 33.06
C PHE A 280 27.47 23.75 33.79
N THR A 281 26.45 24.21 33.06
CA THR A 281 25.10 24.46 33.60
C THR A 281 24.50 23.19 34.23
N LEU A 282 24.85 22.04 33.68
CA LEU A 282 24.41 20.73 34.16
C LEU A 282 24.98 20.38 35.54
N VAL A 283 26.29 20.59 35.72
CA VAL A 283 26.97 20.39 37.00
C VAL A 283 26.37 21.30 38.07
N SER A 284 26.17 22.58 37.75
CA SER A 284 25.55 23.53 38.68
C SER A 284 24.10 23.17 39.01
N PHE A 285 23.31 22.73 38.02
CA PHE A 285 21.92 22.31 38.21
C PHE A 285 21.83 21.11 39.16
N ILE A 286 22.65 20.08 38.93
CA ILE A 286 22.68 18.88 39.77
C ILE A 286 23.13 19.24 41.20
N HIS A 287 24.18 20.05 41.35
CA HIS A 287 24.65 20.52 42.65
C HIS A 287 23.56 21.28 43.41
N ASN A 288 22.96 22.29 42.79
CA ASN A 288 21.94 23.12 43.41
C ASN A 288 20.69 22.32 43.79
N ASN A 289 20.27 21.35 42.96
CA ASN A 289 19.17 20.45 43.30
C ASN A 289 19.50 19.57 44.51
N TYR A 290 20.72 19.04 44.58
CA TYR A 290 21.15 18.26 45.74
C TYR A 290 21.20 19.11 47.01
N ILE A 291 21.85 20.28 46.97
CA ILE A 291 22.00 21.16 48.13
C ILE A 291 20.64 21.69 48.63
N SER A 292 19.74 22.06 47.71
CA SER A 292 18.42 22.57 48.06
C SER A 292 17.53 21.49 48.70
N ASN A 293 17.63 20.24 48.25
CA ASN A 293 16.89 19.14 48.85
C ASN A 293 17.64 17.80 48.71
N PRO A 294 18.51 17.45 49.67
CA PRO A 294 19.30 16.21 49.60
C PRO A 294 18.44 14.94 49.56
N SER A 295 17.20 15.00 50.06
CA SER A 295 16.27 13.86 50.03
C SER A 295 15.81 13.48 48.61
N THR A 296 16.05 14.35 47.63
CA THR A 296 15.82 14.04 46.21
C THR A 296 16.86 13.09 45.64
N TYR A 297 17.96 12.78 46.34
CA TYR A 297 18.96 11.82 45.90
C TYR A 297 19.06 10.65 46.89
N ALA A 298 19.04 9.43 46.37
CA ALA A 298 19.22 8.21 47.15
C ALA A 298 20.61 7.63 46.92
N ASN A 299 21.26 7.23 48.01
CA ASN A 299 22.46 6.40 47.96
C ASN A 299 22.07 4.97 47.58
N VAL A 300 22.61 4.48 46.46
CA VAL A 300 22.34 3.14 45.94
C VAL A 300 23.64 2.41 45.62
N SER A 301 23.58 1.09 45.47
CA SER A 301 24.75 0.31 45.05
C SER A 301 25.22 0.71 43.64
N ASN A 302 26.51 0.54 43.36
CA ASN A 302 27.09 0.83 42.05
C ASN A 302 26.36 0.07 40.92
N TYR A 303 26.00 -1.19 41.17
CA TYR A 303 25.22 -2.00 40.22
C TYR A 303 23.86 -1.37 39.89
N GLU A 304 23.14 -0.93 40.91
CA GLU A 304 21.82 -0.33 40.73
C GLU A 304 21.93 1.05 40.05
N CYS A 305 22.94 1.84 40.40
CA CYS A 305 23.24 3.12 39.76
C CYS A 305 23.48 2.96 38.25
N ILE A 306 24.35 2.03 37.87
CA ILE A 306 24.62 1.74 36.46
C ILE A 306 23.32 1.28 35.78
N LYS A 307 22.62 0.29 36.36
CA LYS A 307 21.39 -0.29 35.79
C LYS A 307 20.31 0.76 35.53
N ARG A 308 20.05 1.69 36.47
CA ARG A 308 19.06 2.77 36.32
C ARG A 308 19.39 3.75 35.21
N SER A 309 20.68 3.92 34.92
CA SER A 309 21.13 4.80 33.85
C SER A 309 21.13 4.14 32.47
N MET A 310 20.94 2.82 32.33
CA MET A 310 21.25 2.11 31.07
C MET A 310 20.16 2.18 29.99
N ASN A 311 18.88 2.25 30.36
CA ASN A 311 17.80 2.18 29.39
C ASN A 311 17.47 3.58 28.86
N GLY A 312 17.89 3.86 27.62
CA GLY A 312 17.62 5.12 26.93
C GLY A 312 16.14 5.39 26.62
N LEU A 313 15.27 4.37 26.69
CA LEU A 313 13.85 4.47 26.33
C LEU A 313 12.94 4.72 27.53
N THR A 314 13.46 4.68 28.75
CA THR A 314 12.73 4.99 30.00
C THR A 314 13.26 6.26 30.61
N TRP A 315 12.59 6.82 31.62
CA TRP A 315 13.17 7.88 32.44
C TRP A 315 14.52 7.44 32.99
N ARG A 316 15.47 8.37 33.04
CA ARG A 316 16.82 8.13 33.56
C ARG A 316 17.15 9.21 34.59
N PRO A 317 17.56 8.81 35.81
CA PRO A 317 17.88 9.76 36.86
C PRO A 317 19.19 10.49 36.55
N ASN A 318 19.33 11.73 37.00
CA ASN A 318 20.66 12.34 37.10
C ASN A 318 21.45 11.66 38.23
N THR A 319 22.77 11.57 38.06
CA THR A 319 23.63 10.81 38.98
C THR A 319 24.85 11.60 39.43
N ILE A 320 25.20 11.46 40.71
CA ILE A 320 26.43 11.99 41.31
C ILE A 320 27.26 10.80 41.77
N LEU A 321 28.44 10.63 41.18
CA LEU A 321 29.39 9.57 41.45
C LEU A 321 30.47 10.11 42.37
N ILE A 322 30.51 9.63 43.61
CA ILE A 322 31.49 10.10 44.59
C ILE A 322 32.74 9.25 44.49
N SER A 323 33.86 9.87 44.14
CA SER A 323 35.14 9.19 43.98
C SER A 323 35.97 9.19 45.24
N SER A 324 36.72 8.10 45.44
CA SER A 324 37.78 8.00 46.45
C SER A 324 39.09 8.67 46.02
N ASP A 325 39.24 9.01 44.73
CA ASP A 325 40.46 9.58 44.21
C ASP A 325 40.61 11.06 44.58
N PRO A 326 41.83 11.52 44.90
CA PRO A 326 42.11 12.95 44.99
C PRO A 326 41.96 13.60 43.60
N VAL A 327 41.74 14.91 43.57
CA VAL A 327 41.45 15.72 42.38
C VAL A 327 42.37 15.39 41.19
N LYS A 328 41.82 14.88 40.07
CA LYS A 328 42.58 14.33 38.93
C LYS A 328 42.55 15.17 37.64
N ARG A 329 41.61 16.11 37.46
CA ARG A 329 41.33 16.71 36.13
C ARG A 329 41.31 18.24 36.09
N PHE A 330 40.66 18.85 37.06
CA PHE A 330 40.55 20.30 37.22
C PHE A 330 41.54 20.71 38.30
N ASP A 331 41.92 21.99 38.41
CA ASP A 331 42.92 22.47 39.39
C ASP A 331 42.79 21.75 40.75
N ASN A 332 43.89 21.54 41.49
CA ASN A 332 43.95 20.73 42.73
C ASN A 332 42.92 21.13 43.81
N SER A 333 42.23 22.26 43.60
CA SER A 333 41.15 22.83 44.38
C SER A 333 39.73 22.33 44.01
N SER A 334 39.50 21.77 42.81
CA SER A 334 38.16 21.47 42.30
C SER A 334 37.56 20.19 42.87
N SER A 335 36.32 20.26 43.35
CA SER A 335 35.59 19.07 43.82
C SER A 335 34.99 18.23 42.71
N VAL A 336 34.98 18.70 41.46
CA VAL A 336 34.44 17.96 40.30
C VAL A 336 35.62 17.32 39.56
N LEU A 337 35.48 16.05 39.18
CA LEU A 337 36.53 15.25 38.53
C LEU A 337 36.20 14.97 37.06
N ASP A 338 34.93 14.70 36.77
CA ASP A 338 34.44 14.43 35.41
C ASP A 338 32.95 14.72 35.33
N PHE A 339 32.43 14.95 34.13
CA PHE A 339 30.99 15.14 33.92
C PHE A 339 30.62 14.81 32.48
N GLY A 340 29.35 14.46 32.27
CA GLY A 340 28.87 14.21 30.92
C GLY A 340 27.37 13.99 30.85
N VAL A 341 26.90 13.84 29.62
CA VAL A 341 25.54 13.40 29.32
C VAL A 341 25.61 12.10 28.55
N SER A 342 24.69 11.20 28.86
CA SER A 342 24.51 9.98 28.09
C SER A 342 23.28 10.13 27.22
N ILE A 343 23.50 10.32 25.92
CA ILE A 343 22.45 10.31 24.89
C ILE A 343 22.32 8.92 24.30
N LEU A 344 21.16 8.58 23.73
CA LEU A 344 21.00 7.35 22.96
C LEU A 344 21.49 7.59 21.52
N ALA A 345 22.77 7.40 21.25
CA ALA A 345 23.39 7.58 19.94
C ALA A 345 23.68 6.23 19.26
N GLY A 346 22.86 5.87 18.28
CA GLY A 346 23.19 4.89 17.24
C GLY A 346 23.37 3.42 17.65
N ASP A 347 23.22 3.05 18.94
CA ASP A 347 23.26 1.64 19.36
C ASP A 347 21.86 1.04 19.41
N PRO A 348 21.53 0.10 18.49
CA PRO A 348 20.21 -0.53 18.43
C PRO A 348 19.87 -1.39 19.66
N SER A 349 20.83 -1.64 20.56
CA SER A 349 20.57 -2.39 21.80
C SER A 349 19.88 -1.56 22.89
N GLY A 350 19.82 -0.23 22.76
CA GLY A 350 19.16 0.63 23.76
C GLY A 350 19.92 0.81 25.08
N TYR A 351 21.06 0.12 25.25
CA TYR A 351 21.86 0.12 26.48
C TYR A 351 23.01 1.13 26.38
N GLN A 352 22.73 2.38 26.76
CA GLN A 352 23.73 3.44 26.85
C GLN A 352 23.57 4.19 28.17
N GLY A 353 24.65 4.75 28.73
CA GLY A 353 24.63 5.31 30.10
C GLY A 353 25.95 5.15 30.83
N LEU A 354 25.90 5.10 32.16
CA LEU A 354 27.10 4.95 33.01
C LEU A 354 27.84 3.63 32.75
N CYS A 355 27.17 2.65 32.15
CA CYS A 355 27.84 1.43 31.73
C CYS A 355 28.93 1.70 30.67
N GLN A 356 28.75 2.67 29.76
CA GLN A 356 29.75 2.95 28.71
C GLN A 356 31.06 3.49 29.26
N GLY A 357 30.99 4.27 30.34
CA GLY A 357 32.18 4.74 31.05
C GLY A 357 32.74 3.71 32.04
N THR A 358 32.10 2.55 32.22
CA THR A 358 32.55 1.52 33.15
C THR A 358 33.62 0.63 32.50
N GLN A 359 34.72 0.42 33.20
CA GLN A 359 35.77 -0.48 32.73
C GLN A 359 35.43 -1.96 33.01
N ASN A 360 36.02 -2.87 32.23
CA ASN A 360 36.00 -4.33 32.41
C ASN A 360 34.73 -5.10 31.99
N TYR A 361 33.63 -4.45 31.59
CA TYR A 361 32.40 -5.14 31.20
C TYR A 361 31.72 -4.54 29.96
N SER A 362 31.04 -5.38 29.18
CA SER A 362 30.21 -4.92 28.06
C SER A 362 28.79 -4.61 28.53
N CYS A 363 28.22 -3.49 28.06
CA CYS A 363 26.85 -3.11 28.38
C CYS A 363 25.80 -4.08 27.86
N LYS A 364 26.11 -4.83 26.80
CA LYS A 364 25.22 -5.86 26.26
C LYS A 364 25.04 -7.05 27.21
N SER A 365 26.03 -7.32 28.07
CA SER A 365 26.02 -8.43 29.02
C SER A 365 25.87 -7.98 30.47
N PHE A 366 25.65 -6.70 30.75
CA PHE A 366 25.64 -6.16 32.12
C PHE A 366 24.60 -6.83 33.01
N ASN A 367 23.42 -7.19 32.47
CA ASN A 367 22.40 -7.91 33.23
C ASN A 367 22.83 -9.31 33.70
N SER A 368 23.90 -9.85 33.10
CA SER A 368 24.51 -11.13 33.48
C SER A 368 25.73 -10.96 34.40
N VAL A 369 26.15 -9.72 34.67
CA VAL A 369 27.26 -9.40 35.57
C VAL A 369 26.76 -9.48 37.02
N PRO A 370 27.43 -10.22 37.92
CA PRO A 370 27.03 -10.28 39.31
C PRO A 370 27.19 -8.90 39.98
N PRO A 371 26.30 -8.48 40.89
CA PRO A 371 26.37 -7.16 41.52
C PRO A 371 27.71 -6.82 42.18
N SER A 372 28.41 -7.82 42.73
CA SER A 372 29.72 -7.64 43.38
C SER A 372 30.86 -7.31 42.41
N ALA A 373 30.69 -7.59 41.11
CA ALA A 373 31.71 -7.31 40.10
C ALA A 373 31.92 -5.80 39.86
N VAL A 374 31.00 -4.96 40.34
CA VAL A 374 31.07 -3.49 40.26
C VAL A 374 31.26 -2.83 41.63
N ASP A 375 31.67 -3.58 42.66
CA ASP A 375 32.01 -2.99 43.96
C ASP A 375 33.26 -2.09 43.85
N ASN A 376 34.27 -2.54 43.09
CA ASN A 376 35.46 -1.75 42.74
C ASN A 376 35.25 -1.04 41.40
N TRP A 377 34.28 -0.13 41.35
CA TRP A 377 33.88 0.52 40.12
C TRP A 377 34.89 1.58 39.67
N ILE A 378 35.51 1.36 38.52
CA ILE A 378 36.35 2.34 37.82
C ILE A 378 35.55 2.93 36.66
N PHE A 379 35.42 4.26 36.65
CA PHE A 379 34.57 4.97 35.71
C PHE A 379 35.27 6.13 34.99
N GLY A 380 34.91 6.33 33.73
CA GLY A 380 35.37 7.42 32.87
C GLY A 380 36.77 7.22 32.29
N ASP A 381 37.16 8.14 31.41
CA ASP A 381 38.47 8.12 30.73
C ASP A 381 39.64 8.29 31.71
N TYR A 382 39.38 8.90 32.88
CA TYR A 382 40.36 9.20 33.92
C TYR A 382 40.50 8.12 34.98
N GLN A 383 39.78 7.00 34.81
CA GLN A 383 39.84 5.85 35.70
C GLN A 383 39.56 6.24 37.16
N SER A 384 38.46 6.96 37.39
CA SER A 384 38.06 7.41 38.71
C SER A 384 37.49 6.24 39.51
N SER A 385 38.05 5.97 40.69
CA SER A 385 37.54 4.95 41.61
C SER A 385 36.29 5.47 42.31
N ILE A 386 35.13 4.89 42.01
CA ILE A 386 33.83 5.31 42.55
C ILE A 386 33.55 4.58 43.86
N ARG A 387 33.36 5.36 44.93
CA ARG A 387 33.07 4.86 46.28
C ARG A 387 31.59 4.52 46.44
N TYR A 388 30.72 5.44 46.03
CA TYR A 388 29.27 5.25 46.07
C TYR A 388 28.59 6.17 45.05
N CYS A 389 27.34 5.85 44.72
CA CYS A 389 26.55 6.61 43.76
C CYS A 389 25.28 7.16 44.41
N LEU A 390 25.02 8.45 44.17
CA LEU A 390 23.78 9.12 44.49
C LEU A 390 22.96 9.23 43.21
N VAL A 391 21.74 8.73 43.26
CA VAL A 391 20.80 8.71 42.14
C VAL A 391 19.61 9.57 42.48
N GLU A 392 19.27 10.49 41.57
CA GLU A 392 18.04 11.28 41.67
C GLU A 392 16.84 10.34 41.82
N THR A 393 16.07 10.56 42.87
CA THR A 393 14.88 9.78 43.20
C THR A 393 13.69 10.32 42.44
N GLU A 394 12.80 9.41 42.07
CA GLU A 394 11.60 9.62 41.26
C GLU A 394 10.57 10.59 41.90
N GLY A 395 10.85 11.12 43.09
CA GLY A 395 9.93 11.86 43.96
C GLY A 395 9.41 13.21 43.44
N THR A 396 9.84 13.66 42.26
CA THR A 396 9.36 14.91 41.65
C THR A 396 8.81 14.76 40.23
N ILE A 397 8.93 13.58 39.59
CA ILE A 397 8.48 13.38 38.21
C ILE A 397 7.71 12.06 38.10
N LYS A 398 6.51 12.05 38.69
CA LYS A 398 5.56 10.91 38.62
C LYS A 398 4.98 10.66 37.22
N ASP A 399 5.30 11.50 36.23
CA ASP A 399 4.69 11.52 34.90
C ASP A 399 5.61 11.01 33.77
N LEU A 400 6.73 10.35 34.09
CA LEU A 400 7.69 9.88 33.08
C LEU A 400 7.65 8.35 32.86
N THR A 401 6.43 7.80 32.79
CA THR A 401 6.18 6.64 31.91
C THR A 401 6.72 6.99 30.53
N ALA A 402 7.37 6.04 29.85
CA ALA A 402 7.85 6.26 28.49
C ALA A 402 6.66 6.66 27.61
N LEU A 403 6.50 7.96 27.35
CA LEU A 403 5.49 8.46 26.44
C LEU A 403 5.92 8.07 25.03
N CYS A 404 5.00 7.42 24.33
CA CYS A 404 5.13 7.24 22.90
C CYS A 404 4.38 8.35 22.18
N TYR A 405 4.86 8.70 21.00
CA TYR A 405 4.31 9.76 20.19
C TYR A 405 3.72 9.14 18.94
N LEU A 406 2.44 9.40 18.71
CA LEU A 406 1.81 9.16 17.44
C LEU A 406 2.13 10.34 16.53
N GLN A 407 2.87 10.09 15.47
CA GLN A 407 3.38 11.10 14.56
C GLN A 407 2.73 10.97 13.18
N CYS A 408 2.70 12.09 12.47
CA CYS A 408 2.23 12.19 11.10
C CYS A 408 3.24 12.97 10.26
N THR A 409 3.37 12.61 8.98
CA THR A 409 4.13 13.41 8.00
C THR A 409 3.13 14.18 7.11
N PRO A 410 2.84 15.46 7.39
CA PRO A 410 1.82 16.22 6.66
C PRO A 410 2.11 16.34 5.16
N SER A 411 3.40 16.42 4.78
CA SER A 411 3.83 16.49 3.38
C SER A 411 3.43 15.25 2.58
N ILE A 412 3.54 14.06 3.17
CA ILE A 412 3.13 12.81 2.53
C ILE A 412 1.60 12.76 2.42
N LEU A 413 0.89 13.13 3.48
CA LEU A 413 -0.58 13.19 3.47
C LEU A 413 -1.11 14.17 2.41
N LEU A 414 -0.47 15.32 2.26
CA LEU A 414 -0.78 16.29 1.21
C LEU A 414 -0.55 15.70 -0.18
N ALA A 415 0.60 15.05 -0.41
CA ALA A 415 0.89 14.40 -1.69
C ALA A 415 -0.16 13.33 -2.04
N VAL A 416 -0.53 12.46 -1.09
CA VAL A 416 -1.61 11.47 -1.28
C VAL A 416 -2.94 12.15 -1.59
N THR A 417 -3.26 13.26 -0.91
CA THR A 417 -4.48 14.04 -1.16
C THR A 417 -4.52 14.62 -2.57
N LEU A 418 -3.41 15.16 -3.08
CA LEU A 418 -3.31 15.66 -4.44
C LEU A 418 -3.51 14.56 -5.49
N PHE A 419 -2.87 13.40 -5.30
CA PHE A 419 -3.06 12.26 -6.20
C PHE A 419 -4.51 11.74 -6.19
N ASN A 420 -5.16 11.73 -5.02
CA ASN A 420 -6.59 11.39 -4.92
C ASN A 420 -7.47 12.41 -5.68
N GLY A 421 -7.14 13.69 -5.58
CA GLY A 421 -7.80 14.76 -6.35
C GLY A 421 -7.68 14.54 -7.86
N ILE A 422 -6.47 14.21 -8.34
CA ILE A 422 -6.23 13.87 -9.75
C ILE A 422 -7.10 12.69 -10.20
N LYS A 423 -7.22 11.64 -9.37
CA LYS A 423 -8.09 10.49 -9.66
C LYS A 423 -9.56 10.89 -9.76
N CYS A 424 -10.06 11.72 -8.83
CA CYS A 424 -11.43 12.24 -8.89
C CYS A 424 -11.68 13.01 -10.18
N LEU A 425 -10.75 13.88 -10.59
CA LEU A 425 -10.85 14.64 -11.85
C LEU A 425 -10.84 13.72 -13.08
N CYS A 426 -9.96 12.70 -13.10
CA CYS A 426 -9.92 11.70 -14.16
C CYS A 426 -11.25 10.96 -14.27
N ILE A 427 -11.78 10.44 -13.17
CA ILE A 427 -13.05 9.70 -13.15
C ILE A 427 -14.22 10.60 -13.58
N LEU A 428 -14.24 11.85 -13.11
CA LEU A 428 -15.26 12.82 -13.52
C LEU A 428 -15.21 13.11 -15.02
N PHE A 429 -14.01 13.24 -15.60
CA PHE A 429 -13.85 13.41 -17.03
C PHE A 429 -14.37 12.19 -17.81
N ILE A 430 -14.08 10.97 -17.34
CA ILE A 430 -14.61 9.72 -17.94
C ILE A 430 -16.14 9.72 -17.93
N ILE A 431 -16.77 10.19 -16.84
CA ILE A 431 -18.24 10.30 -16.74
C ILE A 431 -18.78 11.33 -17.75
N ARG A 432 -18.07 12.44 -17.97
CA ARG A 432 -18.49 13.50 -18.90
C ARG A 432 -18.30 13.11 -20.36
N SER A 433 -17.30 12.27 -20.66
CA SER A 433 -17.05 11.74 -21.99
C SER A 433 -18.20 10.84 -22.43
N ARG A 434 -19.02 11.28 -23.39
CA ARG A 434 -20.19 10.54 -23.90
C ARG A 434 -19.86 9.46 -24.94
N SER A 435 -18.61 9.02 -25.01
CA SER A 435 -18.19 8.00 -25.96
C SER A 435 -18.75 6.63 -25.56
N HIS A 436 -19.52 6.01 -26.46
CA HIS A 436 -20.02 4.65 -26.30
C HIS A 436 -18.88 3.65 -26.56
N SER A 437 -18.08 3.38 -25.53
CA SER A 437 -17.07 2.31 -25.60
C SER A 437 -17.72 0.94 -25.46
N LEU A 438 -17.15 -0.03 -26.15
CA LEU A 438 -17.48 -1.44 -26.06
C LEU A 438 -16.79 -2.02 -24.82
N CYS A 439 -17.40 -1.82 -23.65
CA CYS A 439 -16.82 -2.20 -22.35
C CYS A 439 -16.93 -3.70 -22.08
N THR A 440 -17.91 -4.37 -22.68
CA THR A 440 -18.19 -5.81 -22.48
C THR A 440 -18.37 -6.53 -23.81
N LEU A 441 -18.24 -7.86 -23.79
CA LEU A 441 -18.55 -8.69 -24.96
C LEU A 441 -20.02 -8.52 -25.39
N GLY A 442 -20.93 -8.29 -24.45
CA GLY A 442 -22.34 -8.00 -24.74
C GLY A 442 -22.50 -6.69 -25.51
N ASP A 443 -21.76 -5.63 -25.14
CA ASP A 443 -21.77 -4.36 -25.87
C ASP A 443 -21.29 -4.54 -27.31
N ALA A 444 -20.23 -5.33 -27.51
CA ALA A 444 -19.73 -5.67 -28.84
C ALA A 444 -20.80 -6.40 -29.66
N ILE A 445 -21.33 -7.51 -29.16
CA ILE A 445 -22.33 -8.31 -29.87
C ILE A 445 -23.53 -7.45 -30.28
N HIS A 446 -24.08 -6.68 -29.33
CA HIS A 446 -25.18 -5.78 -29.62
C HIS A 446 -24.82 -4.74 -30.70
N SER A 447 -23.62 -4.17 -30.64
CA SER A 447 -23.17 -3.19 -31.63
C SER A 447 -22.92 -3.79 -33.02
N PHE A 448 -22.33 -4.98 -33.11
CA PHE A 448 -22.04 -5.66 -34.39
C PHE A 448 -23.30 -6.24 -35.04
N LEU A 449 -24.28 -6.69 -34.25
CA LEU A 449 -25.57 -7.15 -34.79
C LEU A 449 -26.39 -5.99 -35.38
N ARG A 450 -26.35 -4.80 -34.76
CA ARG A 450 -27.07 -3.62 -35.27
C ARG A 450 -26.38 -2.98 -36.47
N LYS A 451 -25.04 -2.92 -36.45
CA LYS A 451 -24.22 -2.38 -37.54
C LYS A 451 -23.07 -3.35 -37.84
N PRO A 452 -23.26 -4.27 -38.80
CA PRO A 452 -22.21 -5.20 -39.22
C PRO A 452 -20.95 -4.45 -39.67
N ASP A 453 -19.78 -4.95 -39.30
CA ASP A 453 -18.49 -4.42 -39.73
C ASP A 453 -18.16 -4.90 -41.15
N SER A 454 -17.74 -3.99 -42.02
CA SER A 454 -17.38 -4.30 -43.41
C SER A 454 -16.16 -5.19 -43.54
N ALA A 455 -15.21 -5.12 -42.61
CA ALA A 455 -13.98 -5.91 -42.63
C ALA A 455 -14.20 -7.36 -42.12
N THR A 456 -15.25 -7.59 -41.33
CA THR A 456 -15.51 -8.90 -40.72
C THR A 456 -16.83 -9.55 -41.12
N LYS A 457 -17.69 -8.84 -41.87
CA LYS A 457 -18.92 -9.42 -42.41
C LYS A 457 -18.60 -10.68 -43.21
N HIS A 458 -19.41 -11.70 -43.02
CA HIS A 458 -19.33 -13.00 -43.70
C HIS A 458 -18.12 -13.89 -43.35
N LEU A 459 -17.19 -13.47 -42.46
CA LEU A 459 -16.06 -14.31 -42.02
C LEU A 459 -16.51 -15.56 -41.23
N GLY A 460 -17.60 -15.44 -40.46
CA GLY A 460 -18.01 -16.49 -39.52
C GLY A 460 -17.06 -16.61 -38.32
N ALA A 461 -17.10 -17.74 -37.61
CA ALA A 461 -16.18 -18.01 -36.51
C ALA A 461 -14.78 -18.36 -37.04
N VAL A 462 -13.80 -17.52 -36.73
CA VAL A 462 -12.40 -17.63 -37.17
C VAL A 462 -11.44 -17.75 -36.00
N SER A 463 -10.32 -18.44 -36.21
CA SER A 463 -9.35 -18.68 -35.15
C SER A 463 -8.53 -17.43 -34.89
N LYS A 464 -8.14 -17.22 -33.62
CA LYS A 464 -7.22 -16.12 -33.26
C LYS A 464 -5.91 -16.21 -34.03
N TYR A 465 -5.42 -17.43 -34.28
CA TYR A 465 -4.20 -17.68 -35.05
C TYR A 465 -4.29 -17.11 -36.46
N CYS A 466 -5.42 -17.34 -37.17
CA CYS A 466 -5.58 -16.85 -38.53
C CYS A 466 -5.62 -15.31 -38.59
N ILE A 467 -6.35 -14.68 -37.67
CA ILE A 467 -6.41 -13.21 -37.56
C ILE A 467 -5.05 -12.59 -37.22
N GLU A 468 -4.18 -13.31 -36.50
CA GLU A 468 -2.85 -12.82 -36.14
C GLU A 468 -1.79 -12.99 -37.25
N HIS A 469 -2.01 -13.89 -38.22
CA HIS A 469 -1.00 -14.26 -39.23
C HIS A 469 -1.46 -14.00 -40.68
N SER A 470 -2.67 -13.48 -40.88
CA SER A 470 -3.16 -13.12 -42.21
C SER A 470 -3.27 -11.61 -42.37
N ASP A 471 -2.75 -11.10 -43.49
CA ASP A 471 -2.91 -9.70 -43.90
C ASP A 471 -4.31 -9.43 -44.46
N ASP A 472 -4.93 -10.43 -45.09
CA ASP A 472 -6.33 -10.41 -45.51
C ASP A 472 -7.15 -11.40 -44.66
N TRP A 473 -8.01 -10.87 -43.80
CA TRP A 473 -8.87 -11.70 -42.96
C TRP A 473 -9.86 -12.54 -43.75
N HIS A 474 -10.21 -12.17 -44.99
CA HIS A 474 -11.11 -12.97 -45.82
C HIS A 474 -10.53 -14.32 -46.23
N GLU A 475 -9.20 -14.49 -46.24
CA GLU A 475 -8.55 -15.80 -46.44
C GLU A 475 -8.90 -16.78 -45.31
N CYS A 476 -9.20 -16.27 -44.11
CA CYS A 476 -9.61 -17.06 -42.95
C CYS A 476 -11.00 -17.68 -43.10
N THR A 477 -11.81 -17.25 -44.07
CA THR A 477 -13.16 -17.81 -44.32
C THR A 477 -13.12 -19.30 -44.68
N SER A 478 -11.99 -19.77 -45.24
CA SER A 478 -11.75 -21.18 -45.59
C SER A 478 -11.54 -22.08 -44.37
N GLN A 479 -11.15 -21.51 -43.21
CA GLN A 479 -10.89 -22.22 -41.95
C GLN A 479 -12.10 -22.13 -41.01
N ARG A 480 -13.30 -22.50 -41.49
CA ARG A 480 -14.50 -22.47 -40.64
C ARG A 480 -14.32 -23.34 -39.41
N ILE A 481 -14.53 -22.74 -38.25
CA ILE A 481 -14.49 -23.46 -36.97
C ILE A 481 -15.88 -24.05 -36.72
N GLU A 482 -15.94 -25.37 -36.63
CA GLU A 482 -17.15 -26.06 -36.17
C GLU A 482 -17.29 -25.96 -34.65
N TRP A 483 -18.53 -25.80 -34.21
CA TRP A 483 -18.84 -25.78 -32.79
C TRP A 483 -18.62 -27.18 -32.16
N GLN A 484 -17.86 -27.24 -31.06
CA GLN A 484 -17.70 -28.46 -30.26
C GLN A 484 -17.98 -28.16 -28.79
N ALA A 485 -18.97 -28.85 -28.21
CA ALA A 485 -19.20 -28.80 -26.78
C ALA A 485 -18.06 -29.51 -26.04
N ARG A 486 -17.25 -28.74 -25.29
CA ARG A 486 -16.27 -29.28 -24.33
C ARG A 486 -16.30 -28.48 -23.04
N ASP A 487 -16.18 -29.21 -21.94
CA ASP A 487 -16.00 -28.63 -20.61
C ASP A 487 -14.58 -28.10 -20.44
N VAL A 488 -14.47 -26.79 -20.24
CA VAL A 488 -13.21 -26.12 -19.92
C VAL A 488 -13.25 -25.52 -18.53
N ARG A 489 -12.09 -25.58 -17.86
CA ARG A 489 -11.89 -24.89 -16.57
C ARG A 489 -11.75 -23.39 -16.80
N TRP A 490 -12.35 -22.58 -15.92
CA TRP A 490 -12.40 -21.13 -16.02
C TRP A 490 -11.03 -20.46 -16.16
N PHE A 491 -9.99 -20.99 -15.51
CA PHE A 491 -8.64 -20.43 -15.62
C PHE A 491 -8.06 -20.48 -17.04
N ARG A 492 -8.56 -21.38 -17.90
CA ARG A 492 -8.15 -21.47 -19.32
C ARG A 492 -8.79 -20.40 -20.21
N ALA A 493 -9.75 -19.63 -19.69
CA ALA A 493 -10.41 -18.57 -20.46
C ALA A 493 -9.47 -17.40 -20.79
N ALA A 494 -8.39 -17.21 -20.02
CA ALA A 494 -7.38 -16.18 -20.26
C ALA A 494 -5.97 -16.80 -20.26
N SER A 495 -5.05 -16.18 -21.00
CA SER A 495 -3.65 -16.60 -21.00
C SER A 495 -2.99 -16.32 -19.64
N ILE A 496 -1.95 -17.10 -19.29
CA ILE A 496 -1.16 -16.88 -18.06
C ILE A 496 -0.60 -15.45 -18.02
N ARG A 497 -0.16 -14.92 -19.17
CA ARG A 497 0.28 -13.53 -19.28
C ARG A 497 -0.81 -12.56 -18.86
N ARG A 498 -2.05 -12.75 -19.31
CA ARG A 498 -3.20 -11.91 -18.91
C ARG A 498 -3.51 -12.04 -17.42
N TRP A 499 -3.44 -13.25 -16.86
CA TRP A 499 -3.58 -13.45 -15.41
C TRP A 499 -2.54 -12.66 -14.62
N MET A 500 -1.26 -12.78 -14.99
CA MET A 500 -0.18 -12.05 -14.33
C MET A 500 -0.36 -10.53 -14.43
N PHE A 501 -0.70 -10.01 -15.62
CA PHE A 501 -0.88 -8.56 -15.79
C PHE A 501 -2.10 -8.01 -15.04
N THR A 502 -3.21 -8.75 -15.00
CA THR A 502 -4.41 -8.32 -14.25
C THR A 502 -4.18 -8.32 -12.74
N MET A 503 -3.22 -9.10 -12.24
CA MET A 503 -2.85 -9.11 -10.82
C MET A 503 -1.87 -7.97 -10.46
N ILE A 504 -1.13 -7.44 -11.43
CA ILE A 504 -0.13 -6.38 -11.24
C ILE A 504 -0.75 -4.98 -11.42
N ALA A 505 -1.85 -4.87 -12.17
CA ALA A 505 -2.59 -3.63 -12.45
C ALA A 505 -3.85 -3.49 -11.60
#